data_AF-A0A7K2FIY2-F1
#
_entry.id   AF-A0A7K2FIY2-F1
#
_cell.length_a   1.000
_cell.length_b   1.000
_cell.length_c   1.000
_cell.angle_alpha   90.00
_cell.angle_beta   90.00
_cell.angle_gamma   90.00
#
_symmetry.space_group_name_H-M   'P 1'
#
loop_
_entity.id
_entity.type
_entity.pdbx_description
1 polymer ?
#
loop_
_entity_poly.entity_id
_entity_poly.type
_entity_poly.pdbx_seq_one_letter_code
_entity_poly.pdbx_strand_id
1 'polypeptide(L)'
;MNHDTAVSGEPRKRKDSPSTHSFFGAPCWVSLTSRDLQATEEFYSAVLGWRWREAELGDRFRVALANGVPVAGIAAVASMWQTAVAWTPYFAVPDADVAAARTRERG
;
A
#
# COMPACT_ATOMS: atom_id res chain seq x y z
N MET A 1 -48.37 7.02 -30.35
CA MET A 1 -48.59 5.64 -29.86
C MET A 1 -47.25 5.12 -29.39
N ASN A 2 -47.13 4.96 -28.07
CA ASN A 2 -45.93 4.53 -27.37
C ASN A 2 -45.69 3.03 -27.59
N HIS A 3 -44.43 2.61 -27.62
CA HIS A 3 -44.01 1.45 -26.82
C HIS A 3 -42.55 1.67 -26.38
N ASP A 4 -42.42 2.05 -25.11
CA ASP A 4 -41.22 1.92 -24.31
C ASP A 4 -40.82 0.44 -24.19
N THR A 5 -39.53 0.13 -24.31
CA THR A 5 -38.88 -0.75 -23.34
C THR A 5 -37.42 -0.35 -23.21
N ALA A 6 -37.11 0.30 -22.11
CA ALA A 6 -35.77 0.66 -21.67
C ALA A 6 -35.02 -0.58 -21.17
N VAL A 7 -33.74 -0.70 -21.54
CA VAL A 7 -32.69 -1.15 -20.61
C VAL A 7 -31.53 -0.18 -20.77
N SER A 8 -31.62 0.88 -19.97
CA SER A 8 -30.49 1.76 -19.68
C SER A 8 -29.65 1.07 -18.60
N GLY A 9 -28.36 0.90 -18.85
CA GLY A 9 -27.41 0.31 -17.92
C GLY A 9 -26.10 1.07 -17.99
N GLU A 10 -26.11 2.34 -17.56
CA GLU A 10 -24.88 3.10 -17.35
C GLU A 10 -23.94 2.34 -16.40
N PRO A 11 -22.63 2.35 -16.64
CA PRO A 11 -21.67 1.75 -15.71
C PRO A 11 -21.76 2.49 -14.38
N ARG A 12 -22.24 1.78 -13.35
CA ARG A 12 -22.32 2.27 -11.98
C ARG A 12 -20.94 2.74 -11.54
N LYS A 13 -20.72 4.07 -11.53
CA LYS A 13 -19.53 4.67 -10.91
C LYS A 13 -19.43 4.11 -9.49
N ARG A 14 -18.32 3.42 -9.21
CA ARG A 14 -17.98 2.92 -7.87
C ARG A 14 -17.72 4.12 -6.96
N LYS A 15 -18.79 4.72 -6.45
CA LYS A 15 -18.74 5.77 -5.44
C LYS A 15 -18.35 5.11 -4.11
N ASP A 16 -17.32 5.68 -3.49
CA ASP A 16 -16.98 5.53 -2.09
C ASP A 16 -16.45 4.14 -1.66
N SER A 17 -15.25 3.80 -2.13
CA SER A 17 -14.37 3.01 -1.27
C SER A 17 -13.92 3.96 -0.14
N PRO A 18 -14.24 3.68 1.14
CA PRO A 18 -13.77 4.52 2.23
C PRO A 18 -12.25 4.58 2.14
N SER A 19 -11.69 5.77 1.93
CA SER A 19 -10.26 5.94 2.08
C SER A 19 -9.97 5.79 3.58
N THR A 20 -8.96 4.99 3.94
CA THR A 20 -8.55 4.78 5.34
C THR A 20 -8.14 6.08 6.05
N HIS A 21 -8.04 7.19 5.31
CA HIS A 21 -7.67 8.52 5.77
C HIS A 21 -8.59 9.13 6.86
N SER A 22 -9.72 8.53 7.22
CA SER A 22 -10.62 9.08 8.25
C SER A 22 -10.70 8.30 9.56
N PHE A 23 -9.96 7.19 9.72
CA PHE A 23 -9.97 6.41 10.96
C PHE A 23 -8.57 6.35 11.58
N PHE A 24 -8.28 7.27 12.51
CA PHE A 24 -7.04 7.19 13.29
C PHE A 24 -6.97 5.86 14.06
N GLY A 25 -5.78 5.25 14.09
CA GLY A 25 -5.54 3.91 14.62
C GLY A 25 -5.79 2.77 13.64
N ALA A 26 -6.39 3.01 12.47
CA ALA A 26 -6.56 1.97 11.46
C ALA A 26 -5.23 1.71 10.69
N PRO A 27 -4.94 0.46 10.29
CA PRO A 27 -3.84 0.16 9.38
C PRO A 27 -4.00 0.92 8.07
N CYS A 28 -3.01 1.72 7.69
CA CYS A 28 -3.09 2.59 6.50
C CYS A 28 -2.06 2.26 5.42
N TRP A 29 -0.97 1.57 5.77
CA TRP A 29 0.07 1.19 4.83
C TRP A 29 0.89 0.00 5.34
N VAL A 30 1.60 -0.67 4.43
CA VAL A 30 2.58 -1.71 4.76
C VAL A 30 3.83 -1.54 3.91
N SER A 31 4.99 -1.79 4.51
CA SER A 31 6.27 -1.84 3.79
C SER A 31 7.01 -3.14 4.06
N LEU A 32 7.74 -3.63 3.07
CA LEU A 32 8.65 -4.77 3.21
C LEU A 32 10.10 -4.30 3.11
N THR A 33 10.88 -4.58 4.14
CA THR A 33 12.34 -4.58 4.02
C THR A 33 12.77 -5.91 3.40
N SER A 34 13.40 -5.87 2.24
CA SER A 34 13.84 -7.03 1.47
C SER A 34 15.36 -7.04 1.27
N ARG A 35 15.90 -8.20 0.87
CA ARG A 35 17.30 -8.38 0.47
C ARG A 35 17.52 -8.13 -1.01
N ASP A 36 16.52 -8.43 -1.83
CA ASP A 36 16.62 -8.42 -3.29
C ASP A 36 15.30 -7.91 -3.86
N LEU A 37 15.38 -6.83 -4.62
CA LEU A 37 14.21 -6.18 -5.20
C LEU A 37 13.60 -7.02 -6.32
N GLN A 38 14.43 -7.54 -7.22
CA GLN A 38 13.99 -8.31 -8.38
C GLN A 38 13.30 -9.60 -7.95
N ALA A 39 13.92 -10.37 -7.04
CA ALA A 39 13.31 -11.60 -6.54
C ALA A 39 11.98 -11.33 -5.80
N THR A 40 11.88 -10.18 -5.12
CA THR A 40 10.63 -9.76 -4.45
C THR A 40 9.56 -9.41 -5.48
N GLU A 41 9.92 -8.67 -6.52
CA GLU A 41 9.02 -8.31 -7.61
C GLU A 41 8.47 -9.55 -8.31
N GLU A 42 9.34 -10.47 -8.72
CA GLU A 42 8.97 -11.73 -9.38
C GLU A 42 8.02 -12.56 -8.50
N PHE A 43 8.35 -12.74 -7.22
CA PHE A 43 7.54 -13.53 -6.30
C PHE A 43 6.12 -12.94 -6.11
N TYR A 44 6.00 -11.65 -5.76
CA TYR A 44 4.68 -11.07 -5.48
C TYR A 44 3.90 -10.75 -6.75
N SER A 45 4.56 -10.61 -7.91
CA SER A 45 3.85 -10.61 -9.20
C SER A 45 3.16 -11.96 -9.44
N ALA A 46 3.86 -13.07 -9.19
CA ALA A 46 3.31 -14.41 -9.40
C ALA A 46 2.20 -14.77 -8.40
N VAL A 47 2.38 -14.42 -7.12
CA VAL A 47 1.45 -14.83 -6.05
C VAL A 47 0.26 -13.90 -5.90
N LEU A 48 0.47 -12.58 -6.03
CA LEU A 48 -0.57 -11.56 -5.76
C LEU A 48 -1.00 -10.79 -7.01
N GLY A 49 -0.38 -11.02 -8.17
CA GLY A 49 -0.66 -10.26 -9.40
C GLY A 49 -0.26 -8.79 -9.30
N TRP A 50 0.66 -8.45 -8.40
CA TRP A 50 1.11 -7.08 -8.21
C TRP A 50 1.91 -6.58 -9.41
N ARG A 51 1.76 -5.30 -9.72
CA ARG A 51 2.59 -4.55 -10.65
C ARG A 51 3.46 -3.57 -9.89
N TRP A 52 4.45 -2.98 -10.55
CA TRP A 52 5.49 -2.19 -9.89
C TRP A 52 5.65 -0.83 -10.55
N ARG A 53 5.99 0.17 -9.73
CA ARG A 53 6.52 1.45 -10.20
C ARG A 53 7.73 1.84 -9.36
N GLU A 54 8.60 2.64 -9.95
CA GLU A 54 9.70 3.28 -9.24
C GLU A 54 9.16 4.23 -8.17
N ALA A 55 9.86 4.27 -7.03
CA ALA A 55 9.64 5.26 -6.00
C ALA A 55 10.64 6.41 -6.18
N GLU A 56 10.23 7.62 -5.81
CA GLU A 56 11.12 8.81 -5.79
C GLU A 56 12.29 8.67 -4.80
N LEU A 57 12.26 7.63 -3.95
CA LEU A 57 13.23 7.37 -2.89
C LEU A 57 14.49 6.64 -3.39
N GLY A 58 14.59 6.32 -4.68
CA GLY A 58 15.78 5.76 -5.33
C GLY A 58 15.58 4.35 -5.90
N ASP A 59 16.64 3.85 -6.54
CA ASP A 59 16.68 2.58 -7.28
C ASP A 59 16.38 1.34 -6.42
N ARG A 60 16.65 1.41 -5.11
CA ARG A 60 16.38 0.35 -4.12
C ARG A 60 14.93 0.29 -3.64
N PHE A 61 14.08 1.20 -4.09
CA PHE A 61 12.70 1.30 -3.64
C PHE A 61 11.69 1.05 -4.77
N ARG A 62 10.58 0.39 -4.43
CA ARG A 62 9.46 0.16 -5.33
C ARG A 62 8.14 0.36 -4.63
N VAL A 63 7.12 0.72 -5.39
CA VAL A 63 5.73 0.70 -4.95
C VAL A 63 5.00 -0.41 -5.68
N ALA A 64 4.41 -1.33 -4.92
CA ALA A 64 3.53 -2.37 -5.43
C ALA A 64 2.14 -1.80 -5.74
N LEU A 65 1.54 -2.26 -6.83
CA LEU A 65 0.24 -1.85 -7.33
C LEU A 65 -0.67 -3.07 -7.51
N ALA A 66 -1.84 -3.05 -6.89
CA ALA A 66 -2.93 -3.98 -7.19
C ALA A 66 -3.99 -3.24 -7.99
N ASN A 67 -4.33 -3.70 -9.20
CA ASN A 67 -5.29 -3.03 -10.09
C ASN A 67 -4.97 -1.54 -10.33
N GLY A 68 -3.68 -1.18 -10.33
CA GLY A 68 -3.22 0.21 -10.51
C GLY A 68 -3.26 1.07 -9.24
N VAL A 69 -3.71 0.53 -8.10
CA VAL A 69 -3.75 1.21 -6.81
C VAL A 69 -2.52 0.84 -5.97
N PRO A 70 -1.79 1.80 -5.38
CA PRO A 70 -0.70 1.52 -4.45
C PRO A 70 -1.15 0.68 -3.25
N VAL A 71 -0.40 -0.39 -2.94
CA VAL A 71 -0.72 -1.32 -1.84
C VAL A 71 0.42 -1.60 -0.88
N ALA A 72 1.68 -1.44 -1.30
CA ALA A 72 2.84 -1.63 -0.44
C ALA A 72 4.08 -0.88 -0.94
N GLY A 73 5.00 -0.56 -0.03
CA GLY A 73 6.35 -0.10 -0.35
C GLY A 73 7.38 -1.21 -0.13
N ILE A 74 8.34 -1.38 -1.04
CA ILE A 74 9.42 -2.36 -0.90
C ILE A 74 10.76 -1.62 -0.87
N ALA A 75 11.63 -1.98 0.07
CA ALA A 75 12.97 -1.44 0.20
C ALA A 75 14.00 -2.58 0.23
N ALA A 76 14.85 -2.69 -0.80
CA ALA A 76 15.90 -3.70 -0.89
C ALA A 76 17.18 -3.26 -0.15
N VAL A 77 17.06 -3.15 1.17
CA VAL A 77 18.09 -2.59 2.07
C VAL A 77 18.47 -3.53 3.22
N ALA A 78 17.83 -4.70 3.34
CA ALA A 78 18.08 -5.65 4.44
C ALA A 78 19.57 -6.02 4.55
N SER A 79 20.20 -6.35 3.42
CA SER A 79 21.63 -6.69 3.37
C SER A 79 22.54 -5.48 3.65
N MET A 80 22.14 -4.28 3.23
CA MET A 80 22.93 -3.07 3.42
C MET A 80 22.93 -2.63 4.89
N TRP A 81 21.78 -2.69 5.54
CA TRP A 81 21.60 -2.27 6.93
C TRP A 81 21.75 -3.41 7.94
N GLN A 82 22.11 -4.61 7.48
CA GLN A 82 22.23 -5.82 8.30
C GLN A 82 20.98 -6.04 9.18
N THR A 83 19.80 -5.81 8.58
CA THR A 83 18.51 -5.92 9.26
C THR A 83 17.72 -7.11 8.72
N ALA A 84 16.71 -7.53 9.48
CA ALA A 84 15.85 -8.63 9.11
C ALA A 84 14.97 -8.29 7.89
N VAL A 85 14.66 -9.31 7.10
CA VAL A 85 13.57 -9.22 6.12
C VAL A 85 12.26 -9.26 6.88
N ALA A 86 11.49 -8.16 6.83
CA ALA A 86 10.28 -8.02 7.64
C ALA A 86 9.25 -7.11 6.97
N TRP A 87 7.98 -7.44 7.21
CA TRP A 87 6.85 -6.57 6.94
C TRP A 87 6.62 -5.62 8.12
N THR A 88 6.50 -4.33 7.81
CA THR A 88 6.22 -3.25 8.77
C THR A 88 4.87 -2.63 8.45
N PRO A 89 3.85 -2.81 9.31
CA PRO A 89 2.58 -2.11 9.19
C PRO A 89 2.69 -0.67 9.71
N TYR A 90 1.91 0.22 9.12
CA TYR A 90 1.75 1.61 9.54
C TYR A 90 0.28 1.89 9.86
N PHE A 91 0.06 2.73 10.85
CA PHE A 91 -1.27 3.09 11.33
C PHE A 91 -1.49 4.60 11.19
N ALA A 92 -2.69 5.01 10.80
CA ALA A 92 -3.03 6.41 10.64
C ALA A 92 -3.02 7.11 12.00
N VAL A 93 -2.28 8.22 12.12
CA VAL A 93 -2.25 9.06 13.32
C VAL A 93 -2.48 10.52 12.91
N PRO A 94 -3.08 11.34 13.79
CA PRO A 94 -3.26 12.76 13.50
C PRO A 94 -1.91 13.49 13.39
N ASP A 95 -0.91 13.04 14.13
CA ASP A 95 0.44 13.60 14.19
C ASP A 95 1.43 12.49 14.56
N ALA A 96 2.48 12.32 13.75
CA ALA A 96 3.47 11.27 13.92
C ALA A 96 4.41 11.51 15.10
N ASP A 97 4.78 12.77 15.36
CA ASP A 97 5.69 13.13 16.45
C ASP A 97 5.00 12.94 17.80
N VAL A 98 3.73 13.35 17.92
CA VAL A 98 2.91 13.11 19.11
C VAL A 98 2.71 11.63 19.36
N ALA A 99 2.44 10.84 18.31
CA ALA A 99 2.30 9.40 18.43
C ALA A 99 3.60 8.73 18.92
N ALA A 100 4.75 9.11 18.34
CA ALA A 100 6.05 8.59 18.73
C ALA A 100 6.41 8.94 20.18
N ALA A 101 6.12 10.16 20.63
CA ALA A 101 6.30 10.56 22.02
C ALA A 101 5.47 9.70 22.98
N ARG A 102 4.18 9.48 22.67
CA ARG A 102 3.27 8.66 23.49
C ARG A 102 3.67 7.20 23.55
N THR A 103 4.22 6.62 22.47
CA THR A 103 4.77 5.26 22.50
C THR A 103 5.95 5.21 23.47
N ARG A 104 6.90 6.16 23.41
CA ARG A 104 8.04 6.20 24.34
C ARG A 104 7.62 6.32 25.81
N GLU A 105 6.55 7.07 26.09
CA GLU A 105 5.97 7.18 27.44
C GLU A 105 5.34 5.86 27.93
N ARG A 106 4.99 4.93 27.03
CA ARG A 106 4.11 3.78 27.32
C ARG A 106 4.69 2.39 26.99
N GLY A 107 5.81 2.29 26.25
CA GLY A 107 6.51 1.04 25.91
C GLY A 107 6.32 0.60 24.46
#